data_AF-A0A3A8UCP0-F1
#
_entry.id   AF-A0A3A8UCP0-F1
#
_cell.length_a   1.000
_cell.length_b   1.000
_cell.length_c   1.000
_cell.angle_alpha   90.00
_cell.angle_beta   90.00
_cell.angle_gamma   90.00
#
_symmetry.space_group_name_H-M   'P 1'
#
loop_
_entity.id
_entity.type
_entity.pdbx_description
1 polymer ?
#
loop_
_entity_poly.entity_id
_entity_poly.type
_entity_poly.pdbx_seq_one_letter_code
_entity_poly.pdbx_strand_id
1 'polypeptide(L)'
;MGKILIAAFIIFLLIWANKIRIYLKWQKKAEADNKPFYRWPESVHQEPEQRKRLRQAQAENFQVEAVGKSGGKICRMKAASDPDFYFVALGICQCPEFKETHKPCKHIYRIALNKGLIQAAPEGKS
;
A
#
# COMPACT_ATOMS: atom_id res chain seq x y z
N MET A 1 10.11 15.02 -49.41
CA MET A 1 9.91 13.79 -48.61
C MET A 1 10.55 13.85 -47.22
N GLY A 2 11.84 14.23 -47.08
CA GLY A 2 12.52 14.29 -45.78
C GLY A 2 11.86 15.17 -44.70
N LYS A 3 11.34 16.34 -45.06
CA LYS A 3 10.66 17.24 -44.10
C LYS A 3 9.40 16.63 -43.47
N ILE A 4 8.67 15.81 -44.22
CA ILE A 4 7.45 15.13 -43.75
C ILE A 4 7.82 14.00 -42.79
N LEU A 5 8.88 13.25 -43.09
CA LEU A 5 9.39 12.21 -42.20
C LEU A 5 9.92 12.80 -40.87
N ILE A 6 10.62 13.93 -40.94
CA ILE A 6 11.09 14.65 -39.74
C ILE A 6 9.90 15.11 -38.89
N ALA A 7 8.88 15.72 -39.50
CA ALA A 7 7.68 16.15 -38.78
C ALA A 7 6.94 14.98 -38.12
N ALA A 8 6.78 13.85 -38.83
CA ALA A 8 6.17 12.64 -38.27
C ALA A 8 6.96 12.08 -37.09
N PHE A 9 8.30 12.07 -37.17
CA PHE A 9 9.16 11.64 -36.09
C PHE A 9 9.04 12.55 -34.86
N ILE A 10 8.99 13.87 -35.04
CA ILE A 10 8.79 14.83 -33.95
C ILE A 10 7.44 14.57 -33.26
N ILE A 11 6.36 14.40 -34.01
CA ILE A 11 5.03 14.10 -33.46
C ILE A 11 5.05 12.79 -32.65
N PHE A 12 5.71 11.75 -33.18
CA PHE A 12 5.88 10.48 -32.48
C PHE A 12 6.61 10.66 -31.14
N LEU A 13 7.72 11.41 -31.12
CA LEU A 13 8.47 11.71 -29.90
C LEU A 13 7.62 12.48 -28.88
N LEU A 14 6.80 13.44 -29.31
CA LEU A 14 5.91 14.19 -28.42
C LEU A 14 4.83 13.30 -27.79
N ILE A 15 4.22 12.40 -28.57
CA ILE A 15 3.26 11.42 -28.04
C ILE A 15 3.93 10.50 -27.02
N TRP A 16 5.12 9.99 -27.34
CA TRP A 16 5.87 9.12 -26.46
C TRP A 16 6.28 9.81 -25.16
N ALA A 17 6.78 11.06 -25.25
CA ALA A 17 7.12 11.89 -24.09
C ALA A 17 5.88 12.15 -23.19
N ASN A 18 4.71 12.42 -23.77
CA ASN A 18 3.49 12.60 -23.00
C ASN A 18 3.06 11.30 -22.28
N LYS A 19 3.19 10.14 -22.95
CA LYS A 19 2.91 8.83 -22.35
C LYS A 19 3.83 8.57 -21.15
N ILE A 20 5.13 8.84 -21.30
CA ILE A 20 6.11 8.74 -20.21
C ILE A 20 5.76 9.68 -19.06
N ARG A 21 5.43 10.94 -19.36
CA ARG A 21 5.04 11.92 -18.34
C ARG A 21 3.83 11.44 -17.52
N ILE A 22 2.82 10.87 -18.18
CA ILE A 22 1.65 10.30 -17.51
C ILE A 22 2.06 9.11 -16.63
N TYR A 23 2.88 8.20 -17.15
CA TYR A 23 3.40 7.06 -16.39
C TYR A 23 4.19 7.51 -15.15
N LEU A 24 5.12 8.45 -15.29
CA LEU A 24 5.89 9.01 -14.18
C LEU A 24 4.99 9.71 -13.15
N LYS A 25 3.94 10.41 -13.59
CA LYS A 25 2.95 11.02 -12.68
C LYS A 25 2.23 9.95 -11.86
N TRP A 26 1.91 8.81 -12.47
CA TRP A 26 1.25 7.69 -11.77
C TRP A 26 2.20 7.01 -10.80
N GLN A 27 3.47 6.80 -11.16
CA GLN A 27 4.47 6.25 -10.25
C GLN A 27 4.69 7.14 -9.03
N LYS A 28 4.89 8.46 -9.22
CA LYS A 28 5.05 9.41 -8.11
C LYS A 28 3.84 9.42 -7.18
N LYS A 29 2.62 9.28 -7.74
CA LYS A 29 1.40 9.18 -6.94
C LYS A 29 1.37 7.88 -6.12
N ALA A 30 1.70 6.74 -6.73
CA ALA A 30 1.76 5.46 -6.03
C ALA A 30 2.81 5.47 -4.91
N GLU A 31 3.99 6.02 -5.17
CA GLU A 31 5.04 6.20 -4.17
C GLU A 31 4.58 7.07 -3.00
N ALA A 32 3.95 8.22 -3.29
CA ALA A 32 3.39 9.10 -2.26
C ALA A 32 2.29 8.44 -1.43
N ASP A 33 1.48 7.58 -2.06
CA ASP A 33 0.42 6.82 -1.37
C ASP A 33 0.97 5.70 -0.49
N ASN A 34 2.13 5.13 -0.84
CA ASN A 34 2.81 4.09 -0.05
C ASN A 34 3.75 4.67 1.02
N LYS A 35 4.22 5.91 0.85
CA LYS A 35 5.12 6.63 1.78
C LYS A 35 4.73 6.54 3.26
N PRO A 36 3.44 6.60 3.66
CA PRO A 36 3.07 6.51 5.08
C PRO A 36 3.48 5.19 5.75
N PHE A 37 3.57 4.09 5.00
CA PHE A 37 4.00 2.79 5.55
C PHE A 37 5.50 2.78 5.88
N TYR A 38 6.33 3.41 5.04
CA TYR A 38 7.78 3.49 5.22
C TYR A 38 8.23 4.46 6.33
N ARG A 39 7.29 4.99 7.11
CA ARG A 39 7.61 5.72 8.35
C ARG A 39 8.27 4.80 9.38
N TRP A 40 7.89 3.53 9.41
CA TRP A 40 8.49 2.55 10.32
C TRP A 40 9.71 1.92 9.67
N PRO A 41 10.88 1.95 10.32
CA PRO A 41 12.07 1.28 9.79
C PRO A 41 11.89 -0.23 9.85
N GLU A 42 12.64 -0.95 9.01
CA GLU A 42 12.56 -2.41 8.91
C GLU A 42 12.80 -3.12 10.26
N SER A 43 13.63 -2.55 11.13
CA SER A 43 13.86 -3.07 12.49
C SER A 43 12.58 -3.16 13.33
N VAL A 44 11.62 -2.24 13.16
CA VAL A 44 10.33 -2.31 13.84
C VAL A 44 9.58 -3.56 13.36
N HIS A 45 9.54 -3.83 12.06
CA HIS A 45 8.83 -5.00 11.51
C HIS A 45 9.42 -6.34 11.99
N GLN A 46 10.69 -6.34 12.41
CA GLN A 46 11.38 -7.52 12.92
C GLN A 46 11.16 -7.77 14.42
N GLU A 47 10.59 -6.81 15.16
CA GLU A 47 10.27 -6.98 16.57
C GLU A 47 9.30 -8.18 16.79
N PRO A 48 9.44 -8.95 17.88
CA PRO A 48 8.63 -10.14 18.11
C PRO A 48 7.12 -9.87 18.08
N GLU A 49 6.68 -8.75 18.66
CA GLU A 49 5.28 -8.33 18.66
C GLU A 49 4.79 -7.98 17.25
N GLN A 50 5.63 -7.30 16.46
CA GLN A 50 5.31 -6.93 15.08
C GLN A 50 5.20 -8.15 14.18
N ARG A 51 6.10 -9.12 14.34
CA ARG A 51 6.01 -10.42 13.66
C ARG A 51 4.76 -11.21 14.06
N LYS A 52 4.30 -11.10 15.30
CA LYS A 52 3.01 -11.69 15.73
C LYS A 52 1.83 -11.02 15.04
N ARG A 53 1.81 -9.68 15.00
CA ARG A 53 0.76 -8.89 14.32
C ARG A 53 0.74 -9.15 12.81
N LEU A 54 1.91 -9.32 12.19
CA LEU A 54 2.02 -9.69 10.78
C LEU A 54 1.43 -11.08 10.52
N ARG A 55 1.75 -12.07 11.37
CA ARG A 55 1.15 -13.41 11.27
C ARG A 55 -0.37 -13.38 11.44
N GLN A 56 -0.89 -12.61 12.40
CA GLN A 56 -2.33 -12.38 12.56
C GLN A 56 -2.93 -11.74 11.30
N ALA A 57 -2.26 -10.74 10.73
CA ALA A 57 -2.69 -10.10 9.50
C ALA A 57 -2.73 -11.05 8.30
N GLN A 58 -1.93 -12.11 8.29
CA GLN A 58 -1.95 -13.15 7.25
C GLN A 58 -3.07 -14.17 7.49
N ALA A 59 -3.15 -14.69 8.72
CA ALA A 59 -4.01 -15.82 9.07
C ALA A 59 -5.48 -15.44 9.29
N GLU A 60 -5.76 -14.24 9.81
CA GLU A 60 -7.13 -13.84 10.11
C GLU A 60 -7.91 -13.49 8.82
N ASN A 61 -9.21 -13.74 8.87
CA ASN A 61 -10.15 -13.25 7.87
C ASN A 61 -10.49 -11.79 8.17
N PHE A 62 -10.38 -10.94 7.14
CA PHE A 62 -10.68 -9.51 7.24
C PHE A 62 -11.78 -9.15 6.25
N GLN A 63 -12.79 -8.45 6.74
CA GLN A 63 -13.77 -7.76 5.90
C GLN A 63 -13.21 -6.37 5.58
N VAL A 64 -12.96 -6.10 4.30
CA VAL A 64 -12.34 -4.85 3.84
C VAL A 64 -13.29 -4.10 2.92
N GLU A 65 -13.72 -2.92 3.35
CA GLU A 65 -14.56 -2.00 2.59
C GLU A 65 -13.72 -0.78 2.21
N ALA A 66 -13.56 -0.52 0.91
CA ALA A 66 -12.87 0.67 0.45
C ALA A 66 -13.75 1.91 0.67
N VAL A 67 -13.19 2.97 1.26
CA VAL A 67 -13.94 4.21 1.53
C VAL A 67 -13.58 5.26 0.49
N GLY A 68 -14.54 5.64 -0.35
CA GLY A 68 -14.44 6.74 -1.33
C GLY A 68 -14.57 6.32 -2.80
N LYS A 69 -14.86 7.30 -3.67
CA LYS A 69 -15.21 7.11 -5.10
C LYS A 69 -14.08 6.53 -5.99
N SER A 70 -12.89 6.30 -5.44
CA SER A 70 -11.70 5.84 -6.18
C SER A 70 -10.84 4.86 -5.37
N GLY A 71 -11.47 3.96 -4.60
CA GLY A 71 -10.76 2.91 -3.85
C GLY A 71 -9.81 3.50 -2.81
N GLY A 72 -10.32 4.45 -2.02
CA GLY A 72 -9.55 5.48 -1.32
C GLY A 72 -8.39 5.01 -0.43
N LYS A 73 -7.54 5.97 -0.07
CA LYS A 73 -6.38 5.81 0.83
C LYS A 73 -6.73 5.26 2.22
N ILE A 74 -8.02 5.27 2.55
CA ILE A 74 -8.61 4.83 3.81
C ILE A 74 -9.56 3.70 3.49
N CYS A 75 -9.44 2.60 4.23
CA CYS A 75 -10.34 1.47 4.19
C CYS A 75 -11.04 1.36 5.55
N ARG A 76 -12.27 0.87 5.53
CA ARG A 76 -12.96 0.42 6.72
C ARG A 76 -12.77 -1.10 6.79
N MET A 77 -12.24 -1.57 7.91
CA MET A 77 -11.84 -2.96 8.04
C MET A 77 -12.20 -3.55 9.39
N LYS A 78 -12.63 -4.81 9.38
CA LYS A 78 -12.90 -5.60 10.56
C LYS A 78 -12.23 -6.96 10.44
N ALA A 79 -11.35 -7.30 11.38
CA ALA A 79 -10.84 -8.66 11.51
C ALA A 79 -11.84 -9.52 12.28
N ALA A 80 -11.75 -10.84 12.13
CA ALA A 80 -12.60 -11.78 12.85
C ALA A 80 -12.52 -11.61 14.39
N SER A 81 -11.36 -11.22 14.92
CA SER A 81 -11.18 -11.01 16.37
C SER A 81 -11.57 -9.60 16.85
N ASP A 82 -11.97 -8.70 15.96
CA ASP A 82 -12.23 -7.32 16.32
C ASP A 82 -13.70 -7.11 16.72
N PRO A 83 -13.99 -6.29 17.74
CA PRO A 83 -15.36 -6.02 18.15
C PRO A 83 -16.13 -5.23 17.08
N ASP A 84 -15.48 -4.29 16.39
CA ASP A 84 -16.11 -3.40 15.41
C ASP A 84 -15.18 -3.09 14.22
N PHE A 85 -15.72 -2.39 13.22
CA PHE A 85 -14.99 -1.86 12.09
C PHE A 85 -14.13 -0.66 12.49
N TYR A 86 -12.89 -0.66 12.02
CA TYR A 86 -11.97 0.46 12.18
C TYR A 86 -11.66 1.12 10.85
N PHE A 87 -11.46 2.42 10.86
CA PHE A 87 -10.87 3.12 9.71
C PHE A 87 -9.35 3.00 9.77
N VAL A 88 -8.77 2.56 8.65
CA VAL A 88 -7.36 2.17 8.54
C VAL A 88 -6.79 2.72 7.24
N ALA A 89 -5.61 3.29 7.32
CA ALA A 89 -4.77 3.66 6.19
C ALA A 89 -3.34 3.14 6.45
N LEU A 90 -2.49 3.14 5.41
CA LEU A 90 -1.13 2.60 5.51
C LEU A 90 -0.25 3.22 6.61
N GLY A 91 -0.57 4.41 7.10
CA GLY A 91 0.20 5.10 8.14
C GLY A 91 -0.57 5.37 9.45
N ILE A 92 -1.85 4.97 9.54
CA ILE A 92 -2.70 5.30 10.68
C ILE A 92 -3.85 4.30 10.82
N CYS A 93 -4.16 3.91 12.05
CA CYS A 93 -5.31 3.07 12.35
C CYS A 93 -6.08 3.64 13.55
N GLN A 94 -7.40 3.46 13.58
CA GLN A 94 -8.23 3.84 14.72
C GLN A 94 -8.30 2.78 15.83
N CYS A 95 -7.70 1.61 15.64
CA CYS A 95 -7.73 0.53 16.63
C CYS A 95 -7.01 0.92 17.94
N PRO A 96 -7.42 0.37 19.10
CA PRO A 96 -6.77 0.65 20.38
C PRO A 96 -5.26 0.34 20.38
N GLU A 97 -4.86 -0.80 19.79
CA GLU A 97 -3.46 -1.23 19.70
C GLU A 97 -2.55 -0.18 19.02
N PHE A 98 -3.05 0.48 17.98
CA PHE A 98 -2.32 1.54 17.30
C PHE A 98 -2.24 2.82 18.13
N LYS A 99 -3.32 3.17 18.85
CA LYS A 99 -3.36 4.35 19.71
C LYS A 99 -2.36 4.25 20.86
N GLU A 100 -2.14 3.05 21.38
CA GLU A 100 -1.20 2.81 22.48
C GLU A 100 0.25 2.73 22.01
N THR A 101 0.50 2.02 20.90
CA THR A 101 1.88 1.69 20.50
C THR A 101 2.45 2.62 19.44
N HIS A 102 1.60 3.30 18.66
CA HIS A 102 1.97 4.07 17.46
C HIS A 102 2.84 3.30 16.44
N LYS A 103 2.86 1.97 16.56
CA LYS A 103 3.52 1.03 15.67
C LYS A 103 2.48 0.39 14.75
N PRO A 104 2.89 -0.25 13.64
CA PRO A 104 1.94 -0.94 12.78
C PRO A 104 1.11 -1.95 13.57
N CYS A 105 -0.20 -1.91 13.40
CA CYS A 105 -1.09 -2.94 13.90
C CYS A 105 -1.33 -4.00 12.83
N LYS A 106 -1.99 -5.10 13.19
CA LYS A 106 -2.38 -6.15 12.22
C LYS A 106 -3.17 -5.59 11.03
N HIS A 107 -3.95 -4.52 11.24
CA HIS A 107 -4.72 -3.88 10.17
C HIS A 107 -3.84 -3.20 9.12
N ILE A 108 -2.82 -2.45 9.57
CA ILE A 108 -1.88 -1.79 8.66
C ILE A 108 -1.12 -2.85 7.85
N TYR A 109 -0.70 -3.94 8.51
CA TYR A 109 -0.05 -5.06 7.82
C TYR A 109 -0.95 -5.73 6.79
N ARG A 110 -2.26 -5.91 7.05
CA ARG A 110 -3.19 -6.46 6.06
C ARG A 110 -3.29 -5.58 4.82
N ILE A 111 -3.33 -4.25 4.98
CA ILE A 111 -3.31 -3.32 3.84
C ILE A 111 -1.98 -3.40 3.09
N ALA A 112 -0.86 -3.47 3.81
CA ALA A 112 0.47 -3.57 3.22
C ALA A 112 0.64 -4.87 2.42
N LEU A 113 0.13 -6.00 2.91
CA LEU A 113 0.07 -7.29 2.20
C LEU A 113 -0.77 -7.19 0.93
N ASN A 114 -1.99 -6.64 1.03
CA ASN A 114 -2.89 -6.48 -0.13
C ASN A 114 -2.30 -5.57 -1.22
N LYS A 115 -1.45 -4.62 -0.84
CA LYS A 115 -0.73 -3.73 -1.76
C LYS A 115 0.63 -4.29 -2.24
N GLY A 116 1.06 -5.44 -1.72
CA GLY A 116 2.36 -6.05 -2.04
C GLY A 116 3.57 -5.26 -1.53
N LEU A 117 3.40 -4.42 -0.50
CA LEU A 117 4.50 -3.64 0.09
C LEU A 117 5.41 -4.50 0.97
N ILE A 118 4.84 -5.57 1.54
CA ILE A 118 5.55 -6.59 2.29
C ILE A 118 5.19 -7.95 1.69
N GLN A 119 6.20 -8.81 1.59
CA GLN A 119 5.98 -10.18 1.17
C GLN A 119 5.57 -10.99 2.40
N ALA A 120 4.55 -11.85 2.24
CA ALA A 120 4.33 -12.88 3.23
C ALA A 120 5.59 -13.74 3.27
N ALA A 121 6.22 -13.85 4.44
CA ALA A 121 7.36 -14.76 4.60
C ALA A 121 6.93 -16.13 4.05
N PRO A 122 7.72 -16.76 3.16
CA PRO A 122 7.40 -18.09 2.70
C PRO A 122 7.32 -18.97 3.95
N GLU A 123 6.18 -19.64 4.12
CA GLU A 123 6.03 -20.63 5.19
C GLU A 123 7.24 -21.54 5.12
N GLY A 124 8.03 -21.56 6.20
CA GLY A 124 9.22 -22.37 6.27
C GLY A 124 8.85 -23.81 5.94
N LYS A 125 9.41 -24.34 4.85
CA LYS A 125 9.55 -25.78 4.71
C LYS A 125 10.48 -26.21 5.84
N SER A 126 9.89 -26.89 6.83
CA SER A 126 10.61 -27.71 7.79
C SER A 126 11.44 -28.78 7.09
#